data_AF-D5SSY2-F1
#
_entry.id   AF-D5SSY2-F1
#
_cell.length_a   1.000
_cell.length_b   1.000
_cell.length_c   1.000
_cell.angle_alpha   90.00
_cell.angle_beta   90.00
_cell.angle_gamma   90.00
#
_symmetry.space_group_name_H-M   'P 1'
#
loop_
_entity.id
_entity.type
_entity.pdbx_description
1 polymer ?
#
loop_
_entity_poly.entity_id
_entity_poly.type
_entity_poly.pdbx_seq_one_letter_code
_entity_poly.pdbx_strand_id
1 'polypeptide(L)'
;MRSLYCCRSLEPTTLLPTPAVAARMKLKCLPEDFQVEELSEFEIQGGNYAVYKLTKTSLGTPEAIEAILRRWKIKREHISYGGLKDRHAITQQYVTISRGPRRDLNQQNFTLVYQGQTKQHFGPTDISGNRFHIVIRDLPRNVAQKYVNLRESLLVDRLPNYFDDQRFGSLGASREFIAQPWCAGNYERALWLALAEPNPHDRPDDREEKRILRDNWGNWVDCKAKLAQSSRRSIVTYLCDHPTNFKNAFALIRVDLRGLFLSAYQSYLWNHILAELIRSKVWHERVYEVGLSAQQVAFCTSLTMEEQDELSRVKLPLPSARIDLEGSALEAHYENVLRELGIELRELRVKYPRDSFFSKGERPALIVPHNLQMAMASDEQYAGRYKVTCDFELPRGSYATIVLKRLTLDPTAVSERTHEAAGSSVAVAEED
;
A
#
# COMPACT_ATOMS: atom_id res chain seq x y z
N MET A 1 -48.92 5.01 45.13
CA MET A 1 -48.94 4.93 43.64
C MET A 1 -47.80 5.83 43.14
N ARG A 2 -46.55 5.36 43.13
CA ARG A 2 -45.87 4.57 42.07
C ARG A 2 -46.05 5.16 40.66
N SER A 3 -45.03 5.88 40.20
CA SER A 3 -44.36 5.52 38.94
C SER A 3 -42.89 5.95 38.99
N LEU A 4 -42.03 4.95 38.91
CA LEU A 4 -40.57 5.01 38.95
C LEU A 4 -40.07 5.09 37.50
N TYR A 5 -39.20 6.03 37.18
CA TYR A 5 -38.24 5.87 36.09
C TYR A 5 -36.85 5.76 36.69
N CYS A 6 -36.39 4.52 36.77
CA CYS A 6 -35.12 4.08 37.29
C CYS A 6 -34.03 4.39 36.26
N CYS A 7 -33.12 5.30 36.60
CA CYS A 7 -31.78 5.35 36.02
C CYS A 7 -31.07 4.02 36.33
N ARG A 8 -30.82 3.20 35.31
CA ARG A 8 -29.82 2.13 35.37
C ARG A 8 -28.60 2.56 34.56
N SER A 9 -27.59 2.99 35.29
CA SER A 9 -26.19 2.95 34.92
C SER A 9 -25.82 1.53 34.51
N LEU A 10 -25.49 1.32 33.24
CA LEU A 10 -24.83 0.10 32.77
C LEU A 10 -23.32 0.29 32.93
N GLU A 11 -22.74 -0.45 33.87
CA GLU A 11 -21.30 -0.60 34.02
C GLU A 11 -20.71 -1.32 32.80
N PRO A 12 -19.53 -0.93 32.30
CA PRO A 12 -18.82 -1.67 31.27
C PRO A 12 -17.90 -2.70 31.93
N THR A 13 -18.39 -3.91 32.17
CA THR A 13 -17.50 -5.02 32.56
C THR A 13 -17.91 -6.32 31.86
N THR A 14 -17.43 -6.49 30.62
CA THR A 14 -17.11 -7.81 30.08
C THR A 14 -15.70 -7.74 29.54
N LEU A 15 -14.80 -8.39 30.27
CA LEU A 15 -13.42 -8.62 29.90
C LEU A 15 -13.39 -9.28 28.52
N LEU A 16 -12.89 -8.55 27.53
CA LEU A 16 -12.55 -9.11 26.23
C LEU A 16 -11.62 -10.32 26.46
N PRO A 17 -11.87 -11.49 25.84
CA PRO A 17 -10.93 -12.58 25.90
C PRO A 17 -9.59 -12.09 25.37
N THR A 18 -8.55 -12.29 26.20
CA THR A 18 -7.17 -11.95 25.89
C THR A 18 -6.84 -12.50 24.50
N PRO A 19 -6.40 -11.68 23.54
CA PRO A 19 -6.01 -12.21 22.24
C PRO A 19 -4.90 -13.22 22.47
N ALA A 20 -5.06 -14.43 21.89
CA ALA A 20 -3.95 -15.37 21.73
C ALA A 20 -2.73 -14.55 21.28
N VAL A 21 -1.70 -14.51 22.12
CA VAL A 21 -0.57 -13.60 21.98
C VAL A 21 -0.03 -13.77 20.57
N ALA A 22 -0.30 -12.78 19.71
CA ALA A 22 0.32 -12.70 18.41
C ALA A 22 1.83 -12.82 18.68
N ALA A 23 2.44 -13.90 18.19
CA ALA A 23 3.83 -14.17 18.48
C ALA A 23 4.62 -12.90 18.18
N ARG A 24 5.34 -12.39 19.19
CA ARG A 24 6.15 -11.17 19.06
C ARG A 24 7.10 -11.38 17.89
N MET A 25 6.79 -10.79 16.75
CA MET A 25 7.60 -10.87 15.54
C MET A 25 8.12 -9.48 15.21
N LYS A 26 9.29 -9.41 14.58
CA LYS A 26 9.85 -8.15 14.14
C LYS A 26 10.33 -8.25 12.70
N LEU A 27 10.04 -7.19 11.95
CA LEU A 27 10.48 -6.98 10.57
C LEU A 27 11.33 -5.71 10.52
N LYS A 28 12.22 -5.61 9.53
CA LYS A 28 13.04 -4.41 9.31
C LYS A 28 13.81 -3.98 10.57
N CYS A 29 14.33 -4.94 11.37
CA CYS A 29 15.17 -4.60 12.54
C CYS A 29 16.50 -4.02 12.09
N LEU A 30 17.06 -4.61 11.03
CA LEU A 30 18.23 -4.14 10.30
C LEU A 30 17.85 -3.82 8.84
N PRO A 31 18.57 -2.94 8.14
CA PRO A 31 18.37 -2.72 6.71
C PRO A 31 18.51 -4.00 5.88
N GLU A 32 19.42 -4.90 6.27
CA GLU A 32 19.69 -6.19 5.63
C GLU A 32 18.51 -7.17 5.75
N ASP A 33 17.62 -6.96 6.72
CA ASP A 33 16.42 -7.79 6.91
C ASP A 33 15.36 -7.57 5.83
N PHE A 34 15.51 -6.54 5.01
CA PHE A 34 14.57 -6.21 3.96
C PHE A 34 15.32 -5.70 2.74
N GLN A 35 15.60 -6.62 1.82
CA GLN A 35 16.28 -6.31 0.58
C GLN A 35 15.32 -6.45 -0.59
N VAL A 36 15.36 -5.46 -1.50
CA VAL A 36 14.52 -5.45 -2.69
C VAL A 36 15.38 -5.17 -3.90
N GLU A 37 15.45 -6.12 -4.83
CA GLU A 37 16.10 -5.95 -6.12
C GLU A 37 15.04 -5.85 -7.23
N GLU A 38 15.10 -4.78 -8.00
CA GLU A 38 14.26 -4.59 -9.18
C GLU A 38 14.72 -5.51 -10.32
N LEU A 39 13.79 -6.29 -10.84
CA LEU A 39 14.00 -7.18 -11.98
C LEU A 39 13.49 -6.49 -13.25
N SER A 40 14.26 -6.61 -14.32
CA SER A 40 13.93 -6.02 -15.61
C SER A 40 14.59 -6.78 -16.75
N GLU A 41 13.90 -6.84 -17.89
CA GLU A 41 14.40 -7.34 -19.17
C GLU A 41 14.84 -6.18 -20.09
N PHE A 42 15.03 -4.98 -19.52
CA PHE A 42 15.31 -3.77 -20.26
C PHE A 42 16.65 -3.82 -20.99
N GLU A 43 16.60 -3.50 -22.28
CA GLU A 43 17.76 -3.61 -23.16
C GLU A 43 18.77 -2.45 -22.96
N ILE A 44 20.03 -2.83 -22.73
CA ILE A 44 21.17 -1.91 -22.58
C ILE A 44 22.03 -1.99 -23.84
N GLN A 45 21.57 -1.30 -24.90
CA GLN A 45 22.29 -1.23 -26.16
C GLN A 45 22.31 0.18 -26.77
N GLY A 46 23.51 0.78 -26.83
CA GLY A 46 23.76 2.06 -27.52
C GLY A 46 22.90 3.22 -27.02
N GLY A 47 22.84 4.34 -27.76
CA GLY A 47 21.95 5.46 -27.42
C GLY A 47 22.49 6.48 -26.41
N ASN A 48 21.62 7.39 -25.99
CA ASN A 48 21.97 8.63 -25.29
C ASN A 48 21.72 8.59 -23.78
N TYR A 49 21.06 7.55 -23.27
CA TYR A 49 20.78 7.42 -21.84
C TYR A 49 21.82 6.50 -21.21
N ALA A 50 22.51 6.99 -20.19
CA ALA A 50 23.36 6.15 -19.36
C ALA A 50 22.48 5.36 -18.38
N VAL A 51 22.64 4.04 -18.36
CA VAL A 51 21.92 3.13 -17.47
C VAL A 51 22.81 2.87 -16.25
N TYR A 52 22.18 2.87 -15.07
CA TYR A 52 22.85 2.56 -13.82
C TYR A 52 21.99 1.64 -12.96
N LYS A 53 22.66 0.85 -12.13
CA LYS A 53 22.07 0.11 -11.02
C LYS A 53 22.35 0.91 -9.74
N LEU A 54 21.30 1.47 -9.15
CA LEU A 54 21.35 2.23 -7.91
C LEU A 54 21.08 1.30 -6.73
N THR A 55 22.09 1.08 -5.87
CA THR A 55 21.93 0.41 -4.57
C THR A 55 21.91 1.46 -3.48
N LYS A 56 20.90 1.45 -2.61
CA LYS A 56 20.77 2.38 -1.48
C LYS A 56 20.45 1.64 -0.18
N THR A 57 20.97 2.14 0.93
CA THR A 57 20.76 1.61 2.28
C THR A 57 20.16 2.68 3.17
N SER A 58 19.02 2.40 3.81
CA SER A 58 18.36 3.32 4.76
C SER A 58 18.03 4.72 4.18
N LEU A 59 17.91 4.82 2.86
CA LEU A 59 17.73 6.07 2.11
C LEU A 59 16.50 5.95 1.20
N GLY A 60 15.67 6.98 1.11
CA GLY A 60 14.56 7.01 0.16
C GLY A 60 15.03 7.28 -1.26
N THR A 61 14.27 6.82 -2.27
CA THR A 61 14.60 7.08 -3.68
C THR A 61 14.71 8.59 -3.97
N PRO A 62 13.79 9.48 -3.53
CA PRO A 62 13.90 10.91 -3.81
C PRO A 62 15.19 11.53 -3.26
N GLU A 63 15.59 11.16 -2.03
CA GLU A 63 16.82 11.65 -1.41
C GLU A 63 18.09 11.18 -2.16
N ALA A 64 18.11 9.92 -2.62
CA ALA A 64 19.21 9.39 -3.43
C ALA A 64 19.32 10.12 -4.78
N ILE A 65 18.19 10.33 -5.46
CA ILE A 65 18.14 11.06 -6.73
C ILE A 65 18.62 12.49 -6.57
N GLU A 66 18.16 13.21 -5.54
CA GLU A 66 18.60 14.58 -5.25
C GLU A 66 20.12 14.66 -5.00
N ALA A 67 20.68 13.71 -4.26
CA ALA A 67 22.12 13.64 -4.04
C ALA A 67 22.91 13.42 -5.35
N ILE A 68 22.41 12.55 -6.25
CA ILE A 68 23.00 12.32 -7.58
C ILE A 68 22.97 13.62 -8.42
N LEU A 69 21.81 14.29 -8.47
CA LEU A 69 21.62 15.52 -9.23
C LEU A 69 22.57 16.62 -8.77
N ARG A 70 22.69 16.84 -7.46
CA ARG A 70 23.63 17.82 -6.89
C ARG A 70 25.07 17.48 -7.19
N ARG A 71 25.46 16.21 -7.00
CA ARG A 71 26.84 15.77 -7.17
C ARG A 71 27.34 15.92 -8.61
N TRP A 72 26.48 15.62 -9.59
CA TRP A 72 26.82 15.69 -11.01
C TRP A 72 26.30 16.96 -11.71
N LYS A 73 25.64 17.87 -10.97
CA LYS A 73 25.05 19.11 -11.50
C LYS A 73 24.10 18.84 -12.69
N ILE A 74 23.26 17.82 -12.53
CA ILE A 74 22.29 17.39 -13.55
C ILE A 74 20.91 17.95 -13.20
N LYS A 75 20.11 18.28 -14.21
CA LYS A 75 18.72 18.72 -14.01
C LYS A 75 17.80 17.53 -13.71
N ARG A 76 16.78 17.75 -12.89
CA ARG A 76 15.81 16.71 -12.51
C ARG A 76 15.11 16.06 -13.71
N GLU A 77 14.88 16.80 -14.79
CA GLU A 77 14.24 16.30 -16.01
C GLU A 77 15.07 15.25 -16.79
N HIS A 78 16.38 15.14 -16.52
CA HIS A 78 17.25 14.21 -17.22
C HIS A 78 17.30 12.82 -16.58
N ILE A 79 16.78 12.64 -15.36
CA ILE A 79 16.84 11.38 -14.62
C ILE A 79 15.47 10.70 -14.54
N SER A 80 15.45 9.41 -14.87
CA SER A 80 14.25 8.57 -14.86
C SER A 80 14.51 7.26 -14.12
N TYR A 81 13.47 6.71 -13.49
CA TYR A 81 13.49 5.47 -12.73
C TYR A 81 12.07 4.88 -12.67
N GLY A 82 11.96 3.57 -12.41
CA GLY A 82 10.68 2.85 -12.53
C GLY A 82 9.74 2.98 -11.33
N GLY A 83 10.25 3.29 -10.14
CA GLY A 83 9.40 3.50 -8.97
C GLY A 83 10.16 3.93 -7.72
N LEU A 84 9.39 4.23 -6.67
CA LEU A 84 9.94 4.47 -5.34
C LEU A 84 10.22 3.12 -4.66
N LYS A 85 11.31 3.05 -3.89
CA LYS A 85 11.64 1.90 -3.06
C LYS A 85 11.72 2.32 -1.60
N ASP A 86 11.43 1.37 -0.72
CA ASP A 86 11.40 1.55 0.74
C ASP A 86 12.66 2.24 1.29
N ARG A 87 12.47 3.16 2.25
CA ARG A 87 13.59 3.83 2.94
C ARG A 87 14.28 2.87 3.90
N HIS A 88 13.53 2.14 4.72
CA HIS A 88 14.06 1.24 5.75
C HIS A 88 14.35 -0.15 5.16
N ALA A 89 15.28 -0.19 4.20
CA ALA A 89 15.62 -1.36 3.41
C ALA A 89 16.99 -1.17 2.72
N ILE A 90 17.57 -2.26 2.23
CA ILE A 90 18.56 -2.24 1.15
C ILE A 90 17.80 -2.41 -0.16
N THR A 91 17.92 -1.47 -1.10
CA THR A 91 17.16 -1.56 -2.34
C THR A 91 18.03 -1.30 -3.53
N GLN A 92 17.79 -2.06 -4.59
CA GLN A 92 18.51 -2.00 -5.83
C GLN A 92 17.53 -1.76 -6.98
N GLN A 93 17.71 -0.67 -7.74
CA GLN A 93 16.79 -0.27 -8.81
C GLN A 93 17.54 0.29 -10.02
N TYR A 94 16.91 0.26 -11.19
CA TYR A 94 17.47 0.88 -12.37
C TYR A 94 17.20 2.38 -12.40
N VAL A 95 18.18 3.12 -12.91
CA VAL A 95 18.12 4.56 -13.13
C VAL A 95 18.73 4.85 -14.50
N THR A 96 18.06 5.70 -15.29
CA THR A 96 18.64 6.22 -16.53
C THR A 96 18.84 7.72 -16.45
N ILE A 97 19.96 8.20 -16.99
CA ILE A 97 20.26 9.63 -17.07
C ILE A 97 20.57 10.00 -18.52
N SER A 98 19.78 10.93 -19.08
CA SER A 98 20.01 11.49 -20.40
C SER A 98 21.38 12.18 -20.46
N ARG A 99 22.23 11.71 -21.38
CA ARG A 99 23.63 12.13 -21.53
C ARG A 99 24.43 12.07 -20.22
N GLY A 100 24.11 11.08 -19.38
CA GLY A 100 24.71 10.92 -18.06
C GLY A 100 26.19 10.48 -18.11
N PRO A 101 26.96 10.69 -17.02
CA PRO A 101 28.35 10.26 -16.91
C PRO A 101 28.56 8.74 -17.05
N ARG A 102 29.44 8.30 -17.94
CA ARG A 102 29.73 6.85 -18.12
C ARG A 102 30.72 6.31 -17.08
N ARG A 103 30.37 6.47 -15.80
CA ARG A 103 31.19 6.07 -14.65
C ARG A 103 30.33 5.87 -13.42
N ASP A 104 30.89 5.16 -12.45
CA ASP A 104 30.23 4.92 -11.18
C ASP A 104 30.21 6.17 -10.28
N LEU A 105 29.30 6.18 -9.31
CA LEU A 105 29.28 7.13 -8.21
C LEU A 105 29.07 6.40 -6.89
N ASN A 106 30.04 6.56 -5.99
CA ASN A 106 29.94 6.06 -4.62
C ASN A 106 29.70 7.23 -3.65
N GLN A 107 28.76 7.03 -2.74
CA GLN A 107 28.41 7.93 -1.64
C GLN A 107 28.21 7.09 -0.37
N GLN A 108 28.12 7.74 0.78
CA GLN A 108 28.04 7.06 2.07
C GLN A 108 26.90 6.03 2.16
N ASN A 109 25.70 6.37 1.66
CA ASN A 109 24.48 5.55 1.82
C ASN A 109 23.92 5.01 0.50
N PHE A 110 24.65 5.19 -0.62
CA PHE A 110 24.27 4.63 -1.90
C PHE A 110 25.45 4.50 -2.86
N THR A 111 25.33 3.56 -3.80
CA THR A 111 26.23 3.38 -4.94
C THR A 111 25.42 3.39 -6.22
N LEU A 112 25.97 3.99 -7.26
CA LEU A 112 25.39 4.04 -8.60
C LEU A 112 26.39 3.42 -9.57
N VAL A 113 26.12 2.19 -10.01
CA VAL A 113 27.04 1.42 -10.87
C VAL A 113 26.58 1.51 -12.32
N TYR A 114 27.43 2.02 -13.20
CA TYR A 114 27.16 2.17 -14.62
C TYR A 114 27.05 0.81 -15.32
N GLN A 115 25.96 0.62 -16.08
CA GLN A 115 25.65 -0.64 -16.75
C GLN A 115 25.82 -0.57 -18.28
N GLY A 116 25.86 0.64 -18.85
CA GLY A 116 25.94 0.83 -20.30
C GLY A 116 25.07 1.98 -20.80
N GLN A 117 24.76 1.97 -22.10
CA GLN A 117 23.88 2.95 -22.72
C GLN A 117 22.59 2.29 -23.20
N THR A 118 21.51 3.06 -23.26
CA THR A 118 20.26 2.67 -23.91
C THR A 118 19.68 3.82 -24.75
N LYS A 119 18.77 3.48 -25.67
CA LYS A 119 18.06 4.43 -26.54
C LYS A 119 16.87 5.12 -25.86
N GLN A 120 16.30 4.49 -24.84
CA GLN A 120 15.08 4.94 -24.15
C GLN A 120 15.32 5.14 -22.66
N HIS A 121 14.52 5.97 -21.99
CA HIS A 121 14.63 6.10 -20.54
C HIS A 121 13.96 4.90 -19.85
N PHE A 122 14.44 4.54 -18.66
CA PHE A 122 13.82 3.52 -17.84
C PHE A 122 12.64 4.09 -17.06
N GLY A 123 11.51 3.40 -17.09
CA GLY A 123 10.26 3.79 -16.45
C GLY A 123 9.51 2.63 -15.81
N PRO A 124 8.32 2.89 -15.23
CA PRO A 124 7.57 1.89 -14.46
C PRO A 124 7.18 0.64 -15.27
N THR A 125 7.00 0.80 -16.58
CA THR A 125 6.62 -0.28 -17.51
C THR A 125 7.75 -1.25 -17.78
N ASP A 126 9.00 -0.85 -17.54
CA ASP A 126 10.20 -1.66 -17.80
C ASP A 126 10.54 -2.60 -16.64
N ILE A 127 9.84 -2.47 -15.51
CA ILE A 127 9.95 -3.38 -14.38
C ILE A 127 9.17 -4.66 -14.71
N SER A 128 9.82 -5.82 -14.67
CA SER A 128 9.14 -7.12 -14.77
C SER A 128 8.67 -7.60 -13.39
N GLY A 129 9.47 -7.35 -12.35
CA GLY A 129 9.17 -7.78 -10.98
C GLY A 129 10.15 -7.23 -9.96
N ASN A 130 10.05 -7.77 -8.75
CA ASN A 130 11.01 -7.50 -7.68
C ASN A 130 11.38 -8.81 -7.00
N ARG A 131 12.68 -9.00 -6.74
CA ARG A 131 13.23 -10.04 -5.88
C ARG A 131 13.31 -9.49 -4.46
N PHE A 132 12.84 -10.27 -3.52
CA PHE A 132 12.79 -9.94 -2.10
C PHE A 132 13.65 -10.91 -1.32
N HIS A 133 14.44 -10.37 -0.40
CA HIS A 133 15.04 -11.10 0.71
C HIS A 133 14.51 -10.47 2.00
N ILE A 134 13.74 -11.24 2.77
CA ILE A 134 13.09 -10.74 3.98
C ILE A 134 13.44 -11.64 5.16
N VAL A 135 13.79 -11.02 6.28
CA VAL A 135 14.07 -11.72 7.54
C VAL A 135 13.00 -11.38 8.57
N ILE A 136 12.30 -12.41 9.05
CA ILE A 136 11.34 -12.33 10.15
C ILE A 136 12.07 -12.76 11.43
N ARG A 137 12.16 -11.85 12.41
CA ARG A 137 12.98 -12.02 13.63
C ARG A 137 12.15 -12.17 14.89
N ASP A 138 12.84 -12.53 15.97
CA ASP A 138 12.32 -12.68 17.34
C ASP A 138 11.26 -13.79 17.48
N LEU A 139 11.39 -14.87 16.71
CA LEU A 139 10.39 -15.95 16.70
C LEU A 139 10.69 -17.04 17.74
N PRO A 140 9.68 -17.59 18.42
CA PRO A 140 9.80 -18.89 19.06
C PRO A 140 10.11 -19.98 18.02
N ARG A 141 10.83 -21.05 18.41
CA ARG A 141 11.21 -22.15 17.51
C ARG A 141 10.01 -22.78 16.78
N ASN A 142 8.94 -23.06 17.51
CA ASN A 142 7.73 -23.68 16.96
C ASN A 142 7.04 -22.78 15.91
N VAL A 143 7.04 -21.46 16.13
CA VAL A 143 6.48 -20.49 15.18
C VAL A 143 7.35 -20.39 13.93
N ALA A 144 8.68 -20.31 14.09
CA ALA A 144 9.60 -20.29 12.96
C ALA A 144 9.49 -21.56 12.10
N GLN A 145 9.38 -22.73 12.73
CA GLN A 145 9.14 -24.00 12.03
C GLN A 145 7.79 -24.00 11.31
N LYS A 146 6.74 -23.48 11.94
CA LYS A 146 5.41 -23.35 11.31
C LYS A 146 5.49 -22.52 10.02
N TYR A 147 6.18 -21.38 10.04
CA TYR A 147 6.31 -20.54 8.85
C TYR A 147 7.02 -21.25 7.70
N VAL A 148 8.11 -21.98 7.99
CA VAL A 148 8.81 -22.77 6.95
C VAL A 148 7.89 -23.85 6.38
N ASN A 149 7.04 -24.47 7.19
CA ASN A 149 6.10 -25.51 6.75
C ASN A 149 4.96 -24.95 5.87
N LEU A 150 4.63 -23.65 5.97
CA LEU A 150 3.63 -23.00 5.10
C LEU A 150 4.14 -22.70 3.69
N ARG A 151 5.41 -22.99 3.39
CA ARG A 151 6.01 -22.75 2.06
C ARG A 151 5.23 -23.42 0.94
N GLU A 152 4.84 -24.69 1.11
CA GLU A 152 4.14 -25.44 0.06
C GLU A 152 2.72 -24.93 -0.14
N SER A 153 1.99 -24.62 0.94
CA SER A 153 0.64 -24.06 0.83
C SER A 153 0.63 -22.69 0.16
N LEU A 154 1.67 -21.86 0.34
CA LEU A 154 1.80 -20.58 -0.38
C LEU A 154 1.86 -20.75 -1.91
N LEU A 155 2.44 -21.84 -2.39
CA LEU A 155 2.55 -22.13 -3.81
C LEU A 155 1.24 -22.72 -4.36
N VAL A 156 0.54 -23.53 -3.58
CA VAL A 156 -0.72 -24.18 -3.97
C VAL A 156 -1.91 -23.22 -3.87
N ASP A 157 -2.10 -22.57 -2.73
CA ASP A 157 -3.24 -21.69 -2.48
C ASP A 157 -3.14 -20.37 -3.25
N ARG A 158 -1.94 -20.02 -3.71
CA ARG A 158 -1.61 -18.72 -4.29
C ARG A 158 -1.93 -17.59 -3.30
N LEU A 159 -1.84 -16.34 -3.74
CA LEU A 159 -2.10 -15.17 -2.91
C LEU A 159 -3.01 -14.17 -3.64
N PRO A 160 -4.07 -13.69 -2.99
CA PRO A 160 -4.82 -12.54 -3.48
C PRO A 160 -3.90 -11.33 -3.67
N ASN A 161 -3.93 -10.73 -4.86
CA ASN A 161 -2.97 -9.71 -5.27
C ASN A 161 -3.34 -8.30 -4.79
N TYR A 162 -3.70 -8.16 -3.52
CA TYR A 162 -4.13 -6.91 -2.92
C TYR A 162 -3.06 -5.83 -2.96
N PHE A 163 -3.52 -4.58 -3.08
CA PHE A 163 -2.74 -3.41 -2.72
C PHE A 163 -2.62 -3.30 -1.20
N ASP A 164 -1.40 -3.19 -0.68
CA ASP A 164 -1.16 -3.15 0.76
C ASP A 164 -1.10 -1.71 1.32
N ASP A 165 -1.00 -1.59 2.66
CA ASP A 165 -0.94 -0.37 3.47
C ASP A 165 -0.01 0.71 2.95
N GLN A 166 1.11 0.33 2.34
CA GLN A 166 2.04 1.27 1.69
C GLN A 166 1.38 2.12 0.58
N ARG A 167 0.33 1.58 -0.08
CA ARG A 167 -0.43 2.28 -1.12
C ARG A 167 -1.39 3.32 -0.54
N PHE A 168 -1.78 3.18 0.71
CA PHE A 168 -2.76 4.02 1.39
C PHE A 168 -2.12 5.07 2.30
N GLY A 169 -0.82 5.35 2.13
CA GLY A 169 -0.07 6.27 3.01
C GLY A 169 -0.59 7.70 3.10
N SER A 170 -1.45 8.15 2.17
CA SER A 170 -2.13 9.45 2.24
C SER A 170 -3.39 9.45 3.09
N LEU A 171 -3.86 8.29 3.56
CA LEU A 171 -5.05 8.17 4.39
C LEU A 171 -4.75 8.74 5.78
N GLY A 172 -5.42 9.83 6.13
CA GLY A 172 -5.25 10.47 7.43
C GLY A 172 -6.24 9.96 8.48
N ALA A 173 -6.39 10.74 9.54
CA ALA A 173 -7.22 10.38 10.69
C ALA A 173 -8.72 10.18 10.36
N SER A 174 -9.27 10.88 9.35
CA SER A 174 -10.69 10.73 9.00
C SER A 174 -10.97 9.48 8.16
N ARG A 175 -9.92 8.81 7.67
CA ARG A 175 -10.00 7.66 6.76
C ARG A 175 -10.70 7.98 5.43
N GLU A 176 -10.75 9.25 5.03
CA GLU A 176 -11.24 9.66 3.73
C GLU A 176 -10.11 9.66 2.69
N PHE A 177 -10.40 9.15 1.50
CA PHE A 177 -9.49 9.28 0.37
C PHE A 177 -9.63 10.65 -0.27
N ILE A 178 -8.53 11.40 -0.41
CA ILE A 178 -8.49 12.72 -1.06
C ILE A 178 -9.17 12.72 -2.45
N ALA A 179 -9.03 11.62 -3.20
CA ALA A 179 -9.61 11.49 -4.53
C ALA A 179 -11.16 11.42 -4.54
N GLN A 180 -11.80 10.96 -3.46
CA GLN A 180 -13.25 10.83 -3.40
C GLN A 180 -13.97 12.20 -3.49
N PRO A 181 -13.73 13.18 -2.59
CA PRO A 181 -14.32 14.52 -2.73
C PRO A 181 -13.81 15.24 -3.98
N TRP A 182 -12.60 14.94 -4.46
CA TRP A 182 -12.08 15.49 -5.70
C TRP A 182 -12.90 15.05 -6.92
N CYS A 183 -13.24 13.76 -7.03
CA CYS A 183 -14.14 13.23 -8.06
C CYS A 183 -15.53 13.88 -8.00
N ALA A 184 -16.05 14.07 -6.79
CA ALA A 184 -17.32 14.77 -6.55
C ALA A 184 -17.28 16.28 -6.87
N GLY A 185 -16.09 16.85 -7.10
CA GLY A 185 -15.90 18.29 -7.34
C GLY A 185 -15.89 19.14 -6.07
N ASN A 186 -15.84 18.52 -4.89
CA ASN A 186 -15.62 19.20 -3.61
C ASN A 186 -14.12 19.46 -3.41
N TYR A 187 -13.61 20.47 -4.14
CA TYR A 187 -12.20 20.84 -4.11
C TYR A 187 -11.73 21.37 -2.75
N GLU A 188 -12.63 21.98 -1.96
CA GLU A 188 -12.28 22.43 -0.62
C GLU A 188 -11.95 21.26 0.29
N ARG A 189 -12.82 20.24 0.35
CA ARG A 189 -12.56 19.04 1.15
C ARG A 189 -11.34 18.30 0.66
N ALA A 190 -11.18 18.13 -0.66
CA ALA A 190 -10.01 17.49 -1.24
C ALA A 190 -8.70 18.23 -0.87
N LEU A 191 -8.71 19.57 -0.91
CA LEU A 191 -7.56 20.38 -0.54
C LEU A 191 -7.28 20.30 0.97
N TRP A 192 -8.31 20.32 1.81
CA TRP A 192 -8.18 20.16 3.25
C TRP A 192 -7.54 18.81 3.61
N LEU A 193 -8.03 17.72 3.02
CA LEU A 193 -7.46 16.39 3.23
C LEU A 193 -5.98 16.35 2.81
N ALA A 194 -5.64 16.97 1.68
CA ALA A 194 -4.26 16.99 1.19
C ALA A 194 -3.29 17.85 2.03
N LEU A 195 -3.76 18.96 2.61
CA LEU A 195 -2.89 19.96 3.23
C LEU A 195 -2.93 19.99 4.76
N ALA A 196 -4.06 19.68 5.38
CA ALA A 196 -4.32 19.93 6.80
C ALA A 196 -4.66 18.66 7.61
N GLU A 197 -5.02 17.56 6.94
CA GLU A 197 -5.40 16.34 7.63
C GLU A 197 -4.19 15.72 8.37
N PRO A 198 -4.32 15.44 9.68
CA PRO A 198 -3.26 14.80 10.42
C PRO A 198 -3.06 13.36 9.95
N ASN A 199 -1.79 12.96 9.81
CA ASN A 199 -1.40 11.59 9.55
C ASN A 199 -0.46 11.10 10.67
N PRO A 200 -0.67 9.90 11.25
CA PRO A 200 0.18 9.36 12.31
C PRO A 200 1.68 9.29 11.95
N HIS A 201 1.97 9.15 10.66
CA HIS A 201 3.32 9.02 10.12
C HIS A 201 3.93 10.35 9.65
N ASP A 202 3.27 11.49 9.89
CA ASP A 202 3.82 12.81 9.55
C ASP A 202 5.13 13.08 10.29
N ARG A 203 6.10 13.64 9.57
CA ARG A 203 7.32 14.19 10.19
C ARG A 203 6.94 15.36 11.11
N PRO A 204 7.76 15.70 12.12
CA PRO A 204 7.45 16.81 13.04
C PRO A 204 7.07 18.11 12.31
N ASP A 205 7.83 18.49 11.28
CA ASP A 205 7.55 19.71 10.49
C ASP A 205 6.24 19.61 9.71
N ASP A 206 5.96 18.48 9.04
CA ASP A 206 4.71 18.25 8.32
C ASP A 206 3.50 18.32 9.26
N ARG A 207 3.64 17.75 10.47
CA ARG A 207 2.62 17.74 11.51
C ARG A 207 2.30 19.14 12.00
N GLU A 208 3.33 19.98 12.18
CA GLU A 208 3.16 21.36 12.59
C GLU A 208 2.52 22.21 11.49
N GLU A 209 2.96 22.10 10.23
CA GLU A 209 2.34 22.80 9.11
C GLU A 209 0.84 22.44 8.96
N LYS A 210 0.51 21.14 9.06
CA LYS A 210 -0.87 20.65 9.03
C LYS A 210 -1.70 21.18 10.20
N ARG A 211 -1.12 21.25 11.39
CA ARG A 211 -1.77 21.80 12.58
C ARG A 211 -2.09 23.29 12.37
N ILE A 212 -1.12 24.09 11.91
CA ILE A 212 -1.33 25.51 11.60
C ILE A 212 -2.51 25.69 10.63
N LEU A 213 -2.51 24.91 9.55
CA LEU A 213 -3.57 24.96 8.53
C LEU A 213 -4.94 24.54 9.07
N ARG A 214 -4.98 23.50 9.90
CA ARG A 214 -6.23 23.02 10.49
C ARG A 214 -6.81 24.05 11.47
N ASP A 215 -5.97 24.63 12.32
CA ASP A 215 -6.39 25.56 13.37
C ASP A 215 -6.81 26.93 12.79
N ASN A 216 -6.35 27.28 11.58
CA ASN A 216 -6.58 28.60 10.96
C ASN A 216 -7.16 28.50 9.54
N TRP A 217 -7.84 27.40 9.21
CA TRP A 217 -8.37 27.17 7.86
C TRP A 217 -9.29 28.32 7.42
N GLY A 218 -9.05 28.88 6.22
CA GLY A 218 -9.75 30.07 5.74
C GLY A 218 -9.08 31.40 6.12
N ASN A 219 -8.30 31.46 7.20
CA ASN A 219 -7.46 32.61 7.53
C ASN A 219 -6.06 32.48 6.89
N TRP A 220 -6.02 32.70 5.57
CA TRP A 220 -4.82 32.44 4.77
C TRP A 220 -3.64 33.33 5.10
N VAL A 221 -3.89 34.58 5.52
CA VAL A 221 -2.84 35.53 5.91
C VAL A 221 -2.10 35.03 7.15
N ASP A 222 -2.84 34.58 8.17
CA ASP A 222 -2.27 34.02 9.39
C ASP A 222 -1.57 32.67 9.14
N CYS A 223 -2.18 31.80 8.32
CA CYS A 223 -1.53 30.57 7.86
C CYS A 223 -0.17 30.86 7.19
N LYS A 224 -0.13 31.81 6.24
CA LYS A 224 1.09 32.15 5.48
C LYS A 224 2.19 32.71 6.36
N ALA A 225 1.83 33.46 7.41
CA ALA A 225 2.77 34.03 8.36
C ALA A 225 3.42 32.97 9.25
N LYS A 226 2.68 31.93 9.63
CA LYS A 226 3.13 30.85 10.51
C LYS A 226 3.83 29.69 9.78
N LEU A 227 3.51 29.47 8.50
CA LEU A 227 4.09 28.38 7.71
C LEU A 227 5.55 28.66 7.30
N ALA A 228 6.39 27.62 7.39
CA ALA A 228 7.73 27.61 6.82
C ALA A 228 7.71 27.67 5.29
N GLN A 229 8.84 27.97 4.67
CA GLN A 229 8.94 28.00 3.20
C GLN A 229 8.81 26.57 2.63
N SER A 230 7.61 26.25 2.15
CA SER A 230 7.26 24.93 1.63
C SER A 230 6.28 25.03 0.44
N SER A 231 6.05 23.90 -0.24
CA SER A 231 5.02 23.83 -1.28
C SER A 231 3.62 24.13 -0.73
N ARG A 232 3.35 23.82 0.54
CA ARG A 232 2.08 24.16 1.19
C ARG A 232 1.93 25.68 1.32
N ARG A 233 2.98 26.37 1.75
CA ARG A 233 2.98 27.85 1.84
C ARG A 233 2.73 28.52 0.49
N SER A 234 3.24 27.96 -0.62
CA SER A 234 2.95 28.48 -1.96
C SER A 234 1.46 28.39 -2.31
N ILE A 235 0.79 27.29 -1.95
CA ILE A 235 -0.66 27.12 -2.16
C ILE A 235 -1.46 28.09 -1.27
N VAL A 236 -1.07 28.24 0.00
CA VAL A 236 -1.68 29.21 0.92
C VAL A 236 -1.49 30.65 0.44
N THR A 237 -0.34 30.95 -0.16
CA THR A 237 -0.07 32.26 -0.76
C THR A 237 -1.06 32.57 -1.87
N TYR A 238 -1.34 31.60 -2.75
CA TYR A 238 -2.40 31.74 -3.76
C TYR A 238 -3.78 31.98 -3.14
N LEU A 239 -4.10 31.29 -2.05
CA LEU A 239 -5.37 31.47 -1.34
C LEU A 239 -5.49 32.82 -0.62
N CYS A 240 -4.38 33.50 -0.29
CA CYS A 240 -4.45 34.87 0.22
C CYS A 240 -5.12 35.82 -0.80
N ASP A 241 -4.80 35.64 -2.09
CA ASP A 241 -5.34 36.47 -3.18
C ASP A 241 -6.68 35.91 -3.72
N HIS A 242 -6.92 34.62 -3.54
CA HIS A 242 -8.12 33.91 -4.02
C HIS A 242 -8.75 33.00 -2.94
N PRO A 243 -9.38 33.56 -1.89
CA PRO A 243 -9.70 32.84 -0.65
C PRO A 243 -10.59 31.59 -0.78
N THR A 244 -11.44 31.53 -1.80
CA THR A 244 -12.39 30.43 -2.02
C THR A 244 -12.11 29.65 -3.31
N ASN A 245 -11.03 29.97 -4.04
CA ASN A 245 -10.70 29.30 -5.30
C ASN A 245 -9.95 27.98 -5.06
N PHE A 246 -10.58 27.06 -4.33
CA PHE A 246 -10.01 25.77 -3.98
C PHE A 246 -9.71 24.90 -5.20
N LYS A 247 -10.49 25.04 -6.27
CA LYS A 247 -10.29 24.32 -7.53
C LYS A 247 -8.91 24.59 -8.11
N ASN A 248 -8.53 25.86 -8.26
CA ASN A 248 -7.21 26.22 -8.79
C ASN A 248 -6.11 25.98 -7.75
N ALA A 249 -6.38 26.20 -6.46
CA ALA A 249 -5.42 25.90 -5.40
C ALA A 249 -5.03 24.41 -5.37
N PHE A 250 -5.99 23.49 -5.56
CA PHE A 250 -5.72 22.06 -5.67
C PHE A 250 -4.88 21.71 -6.90
N ALA A 251 -5.04 22.42 -8.01
CA ALA A 251 -4.22 22.24 -9.21
C ALA A 251 -2.74 22.67 -9.02
N LEU A 252 -2.43 23.45 -7.98
CA LEU A 252 -1.05 23.80 -7.62
C LEU A 252 -0.31 22.66 -6.88
N ILE A 253 -1.01 21.65 -6.37
CA ILE A 253 -0.37 20.43 -5.86
C ILE A 253 0.45 19.80 -6.99
N ARG A 254 1.59 19.18 -6.70
CA ARG A 254 2.36 18.51 -7.76
C ARG A 254 1.55 17.38 -8.41
N VAL A 255 1.65 17.27 -9.74
CA VAL A 255 0.93 16.25 -10.52
C VAL A 255 1.21 14.83 -10.02
N ASP A 256 2.45 14.52 -9.64
CA ASP A 256 2.82 13.21 -9.08
C ASP A 256 2.03 12.87 -7.82
N LEU A 257 1.86 13.85 -6.90
CA LEU A 257 1.12 13.66 -5.65
C LEU A 257 -0.37 13.46 -5.91
N ARG A 258 -0.94 14.23 -6.85
CA ARG A 258 -2.33 14.01 -7.30
C ARG A 258 -2.52 12.62 -7.89
N GLY A 259 -1.55 12.13 -8.66
CA GLY A 259 -1.55 10.75 -9.17
C GLY A 259 -1.56 9.71 -8.05
N LEU A 260 -0.80 9.94 -6.97
CA LEU A 260 -0.83 9.07 -5.78
C LEU A 260 -2.21 9.05 -5.11
N PHE A 261 -2.89 10.20 -5.00
CA PHE A 261 -4.24 10.27 -4.41
C PHE A 261 -5.25 9.44 -5.20
N LEU A 262 -5.23 9.54 -6.54
CA LEU A 262 -6.09 8.73 -7.41
C LEU A 262 -5.74 7.25 -7.30
N SER A 263 -4.45 6.92 -7.31
CA SER A 263 -3.97 5.54 -7.18
C SER A 263 -4.41 4.91 -5.86
N ALA A 264 -4.33 5.62 -4.74
CA ALA A 264 -4.74 5.11 -3.43
C ALA A 264 -6.23 4.75 -3.41
N TYR A 265 -7.09 5.65 -3.90
CA TYR A 265 -8.54 5.41 -3.94
C TYR A 265 -8.92 4.31 -4.93
N GLN A 266 -8.30 4.28 -6.12
CA GLN A 266 -8.52 3.23 -7.11
C GLN A 266 -8.12 1.85 -6.57
N SER A 267 -6.99 1.78 -5.84
CA SER A 267 -6.52 0.55 -5.19
C SER A 267 -7.44 0.08 -4.06
N TYR A 268 -8.06 1.00 -3.31
CA TYR A 268 -9.05 0.69 -2.29
C TYR A 268 -10.27 -0.01 -2.90
N LEU A 269 -10.85 0.59 -3.94
CA LEU A 269 -11.98 0.00 -4.66
C LEU A 269 -11.63 -1.34 -5.29
N TRP A 270 -10.45 -1.45 -5.93
CA TRP A 270 -9.99 -2.69 -6.54
C TRP A 270 -9.87 -3.83 -5.52
N ASN A 271 -9.35 -3.55 -4.33
CA ASN A 271 -9.26 -4.54 -3.27
C ASN A 271 -10.64 -5.00 -2.77
N HIS A 272 -11.62 -4.09 -2.62
CA HIS A 272 -12.98 -4.49 -2.26
C HIS A 272 -13.59 -5.42 -3.32
N ILE A 273 -13.40 -5.10 -4.60
CA ILE A 273 -13.86 -5.92 -5.72
C ILE A 273 -13.20 -7.29 -5.71
N LEU A 274 -11.88 -7.38 -5.51
CA LEU A 274 -11.22 -8.68 -5.41
C LEU A 274 -11.71 -9.48 -4.18
N ALA A 275 -11.96 -8.81 -3.05
CA ALA A 275 -12.48 -9.49 -1.86
C ALA A 275 -13.89 -10.04 -2.07
N GLU A 276 -14.76 -9.27 -2.71
CA GLU A 276 -16.11 -9.73 -3.08
C GLU A 276 -16.06 -10.88 -4.10
N LEU A 277 -15.19 -10.81 -5.11
CA LEU A 277 -14.96 -11.91 -6.05
C LEU A 277 -14.50 -13.19 -5.33
N ILE A 278 -13.54 -13.09 -4.41
CA ILE A 278 -13.07 -14.26 -3.65
C ILE A 278 -14.20 -14.85 -2.81
N ARG A 279 -14.98 -14.03 -2.10
CA ARG A 279 -16.10 -14.50 -1.26
C ARG A 279 -17.21 -15.16 -2.07
N SER A 280 -17.42 -14.74 -3.31
CA SER A 280 -18.45 -15.33 -4.18
C SER A 280 -18.01 -16.63 -4.86
N LYS A 281 -16.70 -16.81 -5.08
CA LYS A 281 -16.14 -17.96 -5.82
C LYS A 281 -15.60 -19.07 -4.93
N VAL A 282 -15.19 -18.76 -3.70
CA VAL A 282 -14.57 -19.71 -2.79
C VAL A 282 -15.55 -20.07 -1.68
N TRP A 283 -15.61 -21.37 -1.34
CA TRP A 283 -16.41 -21.83 -0.20
C TRP A 283 -16.07 -21.06 1.08
N HIS A 284 -17.09 -20.58 1.79
CA HIS A 284 -16.92 -19.62 2.90
C HIS A 284 -16.00 -20.11 4.03
N GLU A 285 -15.96 -21.42 4.34
CA GLU A 285 -15.06 -21.96 5.39
C GLU A 285 -13.57 -21.92 4.99
N ARG A 286 -13.29 -21.69 3.71
CA ARG A 286 -11.94 -21.54 3.16
C ARG A 286 -11.55 -20.09 2.93
N VAL A 287 -12.42 -19.15 3.32
CA VAL A 287 -12.18 -17.71 3.28
C VAL A 287 -12.01 -17.18 4.69
N TYR A 288 -11.01 -16.32 4.89
CA TYR A 288 -10.77 -15.64 6.17
C TYR A 288 -10.37 -14.19 5.94
N GLU A 289 -10.72 -13.32 6.89
CA GLU A 289 -10.51 -11.88 6.77
C GLU A 289 -9.13 -11.46 7.29
N VAL A 290 -8.49 -10.57 6.52
CA VAL A 290 -7.18 -10.01 6.82
C VAL A 290 -7.26 -8.49 6.89
N GLY A 291 -6.74 -7.94 8.00
CA GLY A 291 -6.68 -6.49 8.24
C GLY A 291 -5.63 -5.79 7.40
N LEU A 292 -6.09 -4.86 6.57
CA LEU A 292 -5.30 -3.74 6.06
C LEU A 292 -5.70 -2.47 6.82
N SER A 293 -4.79 -1.50 6.88
CA SER A 293 -5.00 -0.19 7.49
C SER A 293 -6.28 0.49 7.03
N ALA A 294 -6.63 0.35 5.74
CA ALA A 294 -7.81 0.97 5.14
C ALA A 294 -9.09 0.13 5.22
N GLN A 295 -8.99 -1.20 5.23
CA GLN A 295 -10.14 -2.11 5.10
C GLN A 295 -9.82 -3.56 5.50
N GLN A 296 -10.84 -4.40 5.62
CA GLN A 296 -10.69 -5.86 5.67
C GLN A 296 -10.72 -6.45 4.26
N VAL A 297 -9.88 -7.45 4.01
CA VAL A 297 -9.81 -8.16 2.73
C VAL A 297 -9.86 -9.68 2.90
N ALA A 298 -10.45 -10.35 1.93
CA ALA A 298 -10.67 -11.80 1.96
C ALA A 298 -9.43 -12.56 1.45
N PHE A 299 -8.82 -13.36 2.31
CA PHE A 299 -7.84 -14.34 1.91
C PHE A 299 -8.49 -15.72 1.79
N CYS A 300 -7.87 -16.59 1.00
CA CYS A 300 -8.32 -17.97 0.82
C CYS A 300 -7.23 -18.98 1.21
N THR A 301 -7.66 -20.21 1.49
CA THR A 301 -6.80 -21.36 1.79
C THR A 301 -7.39 -22.62 1.15
N SER A 302 -6.54 -23.60 0.83
CA SER A 302 -6.99 -24.93 0.38
C SER A 302 -7.94 -24.87 -0.82
N LEU A 303 -7.61 -24.05 -1.82
CA LEU A 303 -8.41 -23.92 -3.04
C LEU A 303 -8.46 -25.25 -3.81
N THR A 304 -9.61 -25.58 -4.41
CA THR A 304 -9.72 -26.73 -5.31
C THR A 304 -8.97 -26.43 -6.62
N MET A 305 -8.65 -27.46 -7.40
CA MET A 305 -8.01 -27.26 -8.71
C MET A 305 -8.86 -26.39 -9.65
N GLU A 306 -10.18 -26.51 -9.57
CA GLU A 306 -11.13 -25.71 -10.34
C GLU A 306 -11.10 -24.23 -9.94
N GLU A 307 -11.21 -23.94 -8.63
CA GLU A 307 -11.13 -22.56 -8.12
C GLU A 307 -9.78 -21.92 -8.42
N GLN A 308 -8.69 -22.69 -8.33
CA GLN A 308 -7.35 -22.23 -8.68
C GLN A 308 -7.27 -21.85 -10.16
N ASP A 309 -7.78 -22.70 -11.06
CA ASP A 309 -7.74 -22.42 -12.51
C ASP A 309 -8.61 -21.20 -12.85
N GLU A 310 -9.82 -21.14 -12.31
CA GLU A 310 -10.75 -20.03 -12.52
C GLU A 310 -10.16 -18.70 -12.05
N LEU A 311 -9.79 -18.58 -10.77
CA LEU A 311 -9.29 -17.33 -10.19
C LEU A 311 -7.96 -16.89 -10.79
N SER A 312 -7.13 -17.82 -11.25
CA SER A 312 -5.83 -17.48 -11.86
C SER A 312 -5.94 -16.89 -13.25
N ARG A 313 -7.05 -17.14 -13.96
CA ARG A 313 -7.35 -16.52 -15.25
C ARG A 313 -7.93 -15.12 -15.10
N VAL A 314 -8.46 -14.79 -13.91
CA VAL A 314 -9.09 -13.49 -13.68
C VAL A 314 -8.03 -12.38 -13.64
N LYS A 315 -8.23 -11.41 -14.53
CA LYS A 315 -7.57 -10.10 -14.49
C LYS A 315 -8.63 -9.06 -14.25
N LEU A 316 -8.55 -8.39 -13.10
CA LEU A 316 -9.48 -7.33 -12.73
C LEU A 316 -8.99 -6.00 -13.31
N PRO A 317 -9.80 -5.29 -14.12
CA PRO A 317 -9.53 -3.92 -14.50
C PRO A 317 -9.29 -3.01 -13.29
N LEU A 318 -8.58 -1.91 -13.45
CA LEU A 318 -8.54 -0.89 -12.41
C LEU A 318 -9.81 -0.02 -12.49
N PRO A 319 -10.60 0.14 -11.39
CA PRO A 319 -11.87 0.85 -11.44
C PRO A 319 -11.71 2.29 -11.95
N SER A 320 -12.45 2.64 -12.98
CA SER A 320 -12.53 4.02 -13.50
C SER A 320 -13.77 4.17 -14.38
N ALA A 321 -14.23 5.40 -14.58
CA ALA A 321 -15.35 5.69 -15.48
C ALA A 321 -15.09 5.35 -16.97
N ARG A 322 -13.91 4.84 -17.31
CA ARG A 322 -13.49 4.49 -18.68
C ARG A 322 -13.46 2.99 -18.92
N ILE A 323 -13.68 2.16 -17.89
CA ILE A 323 -13.78 0.72 -18.10
C ILE A 323 -15.16 0.42 -18.69
N ASP A 324 -15.18 -0.57 -19.57
CA ASP A 324 -16.40 -1.16 -20.10
C ASP A 324 -16.49 -2.59 -19.57
N LEU A 325 -17.56 -2.86 -18.84
CA LEU A 325 -17.81 -4.16 -18.21
C LEU A 325 -19.07 -4.83 -18.78
N GLU A 326 -19.74 -4.21 -19.76
CA GLU A 326 -21.05 -4.68 -20.23
C GLU A 326 -20.96 -6.13 -20.73
N GLY A 327 -21.76 -7.01 -20.12
CA GLY A 327 -21.80 -8.43 -20.46
C GLY A 327 -20.63 -9.26 -19.92
N SER A 328 -19.77 -8.67 -19.09
CA SER A 328 -18.68 -9.36 -18.40
C SER A 328 -19.18 -10.08 -17.14
N ALA A 329 -18.61 -11.25 -16.84
CA ALA A 329 -18.81 -11.92 -15.55
C ALA A 329 -18.34 -11.08 -14.34
N LEU A 330 -17.55 -10.02 -14.57
CA LEU A 330 -17.07 -9.11 -13.54
C LEU A 330 -18.05 -7.97 -13.23
N GLU A 331 -19.03 -7.70 -14.09
CA GLU A 331 -19.91 -6.54 -13.98
C GLU A 331 -20.64 -6.49 -12.64
N ALA A 332 -21.29 -7.59 -12.24
CA ALA A 332 -22.02 -7.69 -10.99
C ALA A 332 -21.14 -7.45 -9.75
N HIS A 333 -19.90 -7.94 -9.76
CA HIS A 333 -18.93 -7.76 -8.69
C HIS A 333 -18.58 -6.27 -8.48
N TYR A 334 -18.38 -5.53 -9.58
CA TYR A 334 -18.14 -4.09 -9.52
C TYR A 334 -19.37 -3.33 -9.04
N GLU A 335 -20.55 -3.63 -9.60
CA GLU A 335 -21.78 -2.94 -9.24
C GLU A 335 -22.15 -3.14 -7.77
N ASN A 336 -22.02 -4.37 -7.25
CA ASN A 336 -22.32 -4.68 -5.85
C ASN A 336 -21.42 -3.86 -4.91
N VAL A 337 -20.11 -3.88 -5.12
CA VAL A 337 -19.16 -3.12 -4.29
C VAL A 337 -19.39 -1.62 -4.38
N LEU A 338 -19.59 -1.10 -5.60
CA LEU A 338 -19.81 0.34 -5.78
C LEU A 338 -21.13 0.80 -5.16
N ARG A 339 -22.19 -0.01 -5.25
CA ARG A 339 -23.48 0.23 -4.60
C ARG A 339 -23.37 0.25 -3.09
N GLU A 340 -22.65 -0.71 -2.49
CA GLU A 340 -22.39 -0.74 -1.04
C GLU A 340 -21.64 0.50 -0.56
N LEU A 341 -20.72 1.03 -1.36
CA LEU A 341 -19.96 2.23 -1.06
C LEU A 341 -20.69 3.53 -1.45
N GLY A 342 -21.89 3.44 -2.03
CA GLY A 342 -22.71 4.59 -2.44
C GLY A 342 -22.11 5.42 -3.57
N ILE A 343 -21.36 4.78 -4.48
CA ILE A 343 -20.68 5.42 -5.61
C ILE A 343 -21.09 4.73 -6.90
N GLU A 344 -21.07 5.45 -8.02
CA GLU A 344 -21.26 4.86 -9.33
C GLU A 344 -19.97 4.87 -10.14
N LEU A 345 -19.82 3.88 -11.04
CA LEU A 345 -18.60 3.74 -11.86
C LEU A 345 -18.30 5.02 -12.67
N ARG A 346 -19.34 5.70 -13.18
CA ARG A 346 -19.22 6.96 -13.93
C ARG A 346 -18.68 8.14 -13.13
N GLU A 347 -18.70 8.06 -11.80
CA GLU A 347 -18.17 9.08 -10.89
C GLU A 347 -16.66 8.92 -10.67
N LEU A 348 -16.08 7.76 -11.00
CA LEU A 348 -14.64 7.49 -10.92
C LEU A 348 -13.87 8.18 -12.07
N ARG A 349 -13.97 9.51 -12.11
CA ARG A 349 -13.30 10.39 -13.05
C ARG A 349 -12.96 11.73 -12.40
N VAL A 350 -11.94 12.37 -12.94
CA VAL A 350 -11.54 13.73 -12.54
C VAL A 350 -11.97 14.71 -13.64
N LYS A 351 -12.61 15.80 -13.26
CA LYS A 351 -13.02 16.87 -14.18
C LYS A 351 -11.91 17.91 -14.39
N TYR A 352 -11.10 18.18 -13.36
CA TYR A 352 -10.03 19.17 -13.37
C TYR A 352 -9.01 18.89 -12.25
N PRO A 353 -7.70 19.19 -12.43
CA PRO A 353 -7.06 19.57 -13.69
C PRO A 353 -7.05 18.42 -14.72
N ARG A 354 -6.91 18.76 -16.01
CA ARG A 354 -6.98 17.78 -17.13
C ARG A 354 -5.70 16.94 -17.30
N ASP A 355 -4.68 17.20 -16.48
CA ASP A 355 -3.41 16.47 -16.48
C ASP A 355 -3.42 15.22 -15.58
N SER A 356 -4.51 14.99 -14.84
CA SER A 356 -4.64 13.93 -13.85
C SER A 356 -5.77 12.98 -14.23
N PHE A 357 -5.53 11.68 -14.16
CA PHE A 357 -6.49 10.65 -14.54
C PHE A 357 -6.28 9.35 -13.77
N PHE A 358 -7.36 8.59 -13.60
CA PHE A 358 -7.27 7.21 -13.12
C PHE A 358 -6.47 6.36 -14.11
N SER A 359 -5.62 5.49 -13.56
CA SER A 359 -4.81 4.60 -14.39
C SER A 359 -5.72 3.62 -15.12
N LYS A 360 -5.36 3.34 -16.37
CA LYS A 360 -5.92 2.21 -17.12
C LYS A 360 -5.02 1.01 -16.93
N GLY A 361 -5.61 -0.17 -16.94
CA GLY A 361 -4.89 -1.43 -16.86
C GLY A 361 -5.69 -2.47 -16.11
N GLU A 362 -5.12 -3.66 -16.05
CA GLU A 362 -5.68 -4.81 -15.35
C GLU A 362 -4.62 -5.39 -14.43
N ARG A 363 -5.09 -6.11 -13.42
CA ARG A 363 -4.24 -6.73 -12.42
C ARG A 363 -4.73 -8.15 -12.16
N PRO A 364 -3.84 -9.16 -12.13
CA PRO A 364 -4.25 -10.53 -11.87
C PRO A 364 -4.83 -10.63 -10.45
N ALA A 365 -5.92 -11.38 -10.29
CA ALA A 365 -6.60 -11.58 -9.01
C ALA A 365 -5.71 -12.33 -8.01
N LEU A 366 -5.02 -13.38 -8.48
CA LEU A 366 -4.07 -14.16 -7.70
C LEU A 366 -2.63 -14.00 -8.23
N ILE A 367 -1.65 -14.12 -7.34
CA ILE A 367 -0.22 -14.21 -7.65
C ILE A 367 0.40 -15.42 -6.96
N VAL A 368 1.50 -15.91 -7.54
CA VAL A 368 2.33 -16.96 -6.95
C VAL A 368 3.74 -16.41 -6.78
N PRO A 369 4.34 -16.49 -5.59
CA PRO A 369 5.75 -16.15 -5.43
C PRO A 369 6.64 -17.11 -6.23
N HIS A 370 7.48 -16.57 -7.11
CA HIS A 370 8.47 -17.37 -7.84
C HIS A 370 9.74 -17.54 -7.00
N ASN A 371 10.48 -18.62 -7.25
CA ASN A 371 11.74 -18.93 -6.57
C ASN A 371 11.64 -18.89 -5.04
N LEU A 372 10.49 -19.28 -4.48
CA LEU A 372 10.23 -19.22 -3.03
C LEU A 372 11.12 -20.21 -2.26
N GLN A 373 12.00 -19.65 -1.45
CA GLN A 373 12.84 -20.36 -0.49
C GLN A 373 12.60 -19.80 0.90
N MET A 374 12.50 -20.69 1.88
CA MET A 374 12.32 -20.32 3.28
C MET A 374 13.24 -21.17 4.14
N ALA A 375 13.98 -20.54 5.05
CA ALA A 375 14.88 -21.23 5.96
C ALA A 375 14.79 -20.67 7.37
N MET A 376 14.82 -21.56 8.36
CA MET A 376 14.86 -21.21 9.77
C MET A 376 16.31 -21.27 10.28
N ALA A 377 16.70 -20.30 11.09
CA ALA A 377 17.99 -20.26 11.79
C ALA A 377 17.84 -19.67 13.20
N SER A 378 18.88 -19.81 14.03
CA SER A 378 18.96 -19.05 15.29
C SER A 378 19.06 -17.55 14.99
N ASP A 379 18.45 -16.71 15.81
CA ASP A 379 18.44 -15.26 15.63
C ASP A 379 19.61 -14.61 16.37
N GLU A 380 20.55 -14.06 15.63
CA GLU A 380 21.72 -13.34 16.16
C GLU A 380 21.36 -12.03 16.88
N GLN A 381 20.18 -11.45 16.60
CA GLN A 381 19.73 -10.21 17.26
C GLN A 381 18.96 -10.47 18.55
N TYR A 382 18.47 -11.70 18.75
CA TYR A 382 17.59 -12.04 19.86
C TYR A 382 17.97 -13.39 20.45
N ALA A 383 18.70 -13.37 21.57
CA ALA A 383 19.22 -14.57 22.22
C ALA A 383 18.11 -15.58 22.55
N GLY A 384 18.33 -16.85 22.18
CA GLY A 384 17.37 -17.95 22.38
C GLY A 384 16.14 -17.90 21.46
N ARG A 385 16.10 -16.98 20.50
CA ARG A 385 15.03 -16.85 19.49
C ARG A 385 15.52 -17.34 18.13
N TYR A 386 14.57 -17.49 17.22
CA TYR A 386 14.79 -17.95 15.85
C TYR A 386 14.37 -16.85 14.86
N LYS A 387 14.96 -16.92 13.67
CA LYS A 387 14.56 -16.11 12.52
C LYS A 387 14.17 -17.01 11.36
N VAL A 388 13.34 -16.49 10.47
CA VAL A 388 13.02 -17.11 9.18
C VAL A 388 13.43 -16.16 8.07
N THR A 389 14.25 -16.65 7.14
CA THR A 389 14.57 -15.94 5.89
C THR A 389 13.61 -16.39 4.81
N CYS A 390 13.08 -15.43 4.05
CA CYS A 390 12.18 -15.65 2.93
C CYS A 390 12.75 -14.98 1.69
N ASP A 391 13.10 -15.79 0.70
CA ASP A 391 13.60 -15.35 -0.60
C ASP A 391 12.56 -15.70 -1.66
N PHE A 392 12.12 -14.71 -2.44
CA PHE A 392 11.13 -14.92 -3.50
C PHE A 392 11.08 -13.75 -4.47
N GLU A 393 10.44 -13.96 -5.60
CA GLU A 393 10.21 -12.94 -6.62
C GLU A 393 8.70 -12.74 -6.80
N LEU A 394 8.29 -11.48 -6.96
CA LEU A 394 6.91 -11.13 -7.29
C LEU A 394 6.84 -10.28 -8.56
N PRO A 395 5.78 -10.44 -9.38
CA PRO A 395 5.58 -9.60 -10.54
C PRO A 395 5.32 -8.14 -10.14
N ARG A 396 5.56 -7.22 -11.08
CA ARG A 396 5.35 -5.78 -10.85
C ARG A 396 3.97 -5.49 -10.27
N GLY A 397 3.91 -4.48 -9.40
CA GLY A 397 2.69 -4.06 -8.75
C GLY A 397 2.31 -4.90 -7.53
N SER A 398 2.86 -6.11 -7.34
CA SER A 398 2.59 -6.97 -6.17
C SER A 398 3.38 -6.54 -4.93
N TYR A 399 2.91 -6.95 -3.75
CA TYR A 399 3.48 -6.52 -2.46
C TYR A 399 3.99 -7.71 -1.66
N ALA A 400 5.25 -7.68 -1.25
CA ALA A 400 5.84 -8.72 -0.40
C ALA A 400 5.14 -8.85 0.96
N THR A 401 4.58 -7.75 1.47
CA THR A 401 3.80 -7.73 2.71
C THR A 401 2.55 -8.60 2.65
N ILE A 402 1.96 -8.85 1.48
CA ILE A 402 0.84 -9.80 1.32
C ILE A 402 1.31 -11.24 1.59
N VAL A 403 2.51 -11.61 1.13
CA VAL A 403 3.14 -12.89 1.46
C VAL A 403 3.36 -12.99 2.97
N LEU A 404 3.90 -11.93 3.58
CA LEU A 404 4.13 -11.90 5.03
C LEU A 404 2.84 -11.97 5.85
N LYS A 405 1.78 -11.28 5.43
CA LYS A 405 0.45 -11.36 6.08
C LYS A 405 -0.09 -12.79 6.00
N ARG A 406 0.03 -13.49 4.87
CA ARG A 406 -0.36 -14.92 4.76
C ARG A 406 0.44 -15.83 5.68
N LEU A 407 1.74 -15.57 5.85
CA LEU A 407 2.60 -16.38 6.74
C LEU A 407 2.28 -16.14 8.22
N THR A 408 2.01 -14.89 8.57
CA THR A 408 1.95 -14.45 9.97
C THR A 408 0.55 -14.50 10.56
N LEU A 409 -0.49 -14.48 9.71
CA LEU A 409 -1.88 -14.63 10.11
C LEU A 409 -2.26 -16.09 10.01
N ASP A 410 -2.56 -16.68 11.16
CA ASP A 410 -2.94 -18.08 11.27
C ASP A 410 -4.42 -18.28 10.91
N PRO A 411 -4.75 -18.96 9.80
CA PRO A 411 -6.15 -19.19 9.42
C PRO A 411 -6.91 -20.02 10.48
N THR A 412 -6.23 -20.89 11.25
CA THR A 412 -6.88 -21.70 12.29
C THR A 412 -7.28 -20.89 13.52
N ALA A 413 -6.63 -19.75 13.78
CA ALA A 413 -6.99 -18.87 14.89
C ALA A 413 -8.24 -18.00 14.60
N VAL A 414 -8.74 -18.03 13.35
CA VAL A 414 -9.94 -17.30 12.91
C VAL A 414 -11.18 -18.21 12.97
N SER A 415 -11.04 -19.51 12.66
CA SER A 415 -12.18 -20.45 12.70
C SER A 415 -12.64 -20.80 14.13
N GLU A 416 -11.73 -20.79 15.10
CA GLU A 416 -12.09 -20.97 16.52
C GLU A 416 -12.98 -19.84 17.05
N ARG A 417 -12.82 -18.61 16.53
CA ARG A 417 -13.65 -17.46 16.94
C ARG A 417 -15.08 -17.52 16.40
N THR A 418 -15.28 -18.15 15.23
CA THR A 418 -16.61 -18.34 14.65
C THR A 418 -17.40 -19.46 15.33
N HIS A 419 -16.72 -20.48 15.87
CA HIS A 419 -17.37 -21.56 16.62
C HIS A 419 -17.66 -21.20 18.08
N GLU A 420 -16.81 -20.42 18.76
CA GLU A 420 -17.11 -19.94 20.12
C GLU A 420 -18.29 -18.96 20.16
N ALA A 421 -18.47 -18.13 19.12
CA ALA A 421 -19.63 -17.24 19.01
C ALA A 421 -20.95 -17.98 18.75
N ALA A 422 -20.91 -19.17 18.14
CA ALA A 422 -22.09 -20.00 17.86
C ALA A 422 -22.42 -21.00 18.98
N GLY A 423 -21.46 -21.32 19.86
CA GLY A 423 -21.61 -22.32 20.93
C GLY A 423 -22.18 -21.78 22.26
N SER A 424 -22.33 -20.46 22.44
CA SER A 424 -22.71 -19.86 23.73
C SER A 424 -24.19 -19.46 23.86
N SER A 425 -25.08 -19.98 23.01
CA SER A 425 -26.52 -19.66 23.08
C SER A 425 -27.44 -20.88 23.16
N VAL A 426 -27.08 -21.95 23.87
CA VAL A 426 -28.05 -22.98 24.28
C VAL A 426 -27.61 -23.61 25.61
N ALA A 427 -28.02 -23.02 26.72
CA ALA A 427 -28.05 -23.72 28.01
C ALA A 427 -29.06 -23.09 28.99
N VAL A 428 -30.24 -23.72 29.01
CA VAL A 428 -31.08 -24.04 30.18
C VAL A 428 -31.66 -22.88 31.02
N ALA A 429 -32.98 -22.71 30.90
CA ALA A 429 -33.86 -22.36 32.01
C ALA A 429 -35.22 -23.05 31.80
N GLU A 430 -35.28 -24.31 32.23
CA GLU A 430 -36.53 -25.00 32.58
C GLU A 430 -36.62 -25.04 34.11
N GLU A 431 -37.85 -24.82 34.58
CA GLU A 431 -38.42 -25.08 35.92
C GLU A 431 -38.25 -24.05 37.07
N ASP A 432 -39.44 -23.76 37.62
CA ASP A 432 -39.92 -23.03 38.81
C ASP A 432 -39.86 -21.49 38.91
#